data_AF-A0A920V8J4-F1
#
_entry.id   AF-A0A920V8J4-F1
#
_cell.length_a   1.000
_cell.length_b   1.000
_cell.length_c   1.000
_cell.angle_alpha   90.00
_cell.angle_beta   90.00
_cell.angle_gamma   90.00
#
_symmetry.space_group_name_H-M   'P 1'
#
loop_
_entity.id
_entity.type
_entity.pdbx_description
1 polymer ?
#
loop_
_entity_poly.entity_id
_entity_poly.type
_entity_poly.pdbx_seq_one_letter_code
_entity_poly.pdbx_strand_id
1 'polypeptide(L)' 'MRNASIACLRKIGVETGGSNVQFPINPKNGRMVIIEMNPRVSRSSALASKGTAFQLQKWLQN' A
#
# COMPACT_ATOMS: atom_id res chain seq x y z
N MET A 1 -0.18 -3.29 -10.98
CA MET A 1 -0.33 -3.00 -9.53
C MET A 1 0.79 -2.09 -8.99
N ARG A 2 2.07 -2.50 -9.01
CA ARG A 2 3.21 -1.71 -8.47
C ARG A 2 3.23 -0.22 -8.89
N ASN A 3 3.17 0.05 -10.19
CA ASN A 3 3.22 1.43 -10.70
C ASN A 3 1.99 2.25 -10.24
N ALA A 4 0.82 1.63 -10.18
CA ALA A 4 -0.39 2.26 -9.69
C ALA A 4 -0.31 2.58 -8.19
N SER A 5 0.31 1.71 -7.38
CA SER A 5 0.57 1.98 -5.97
C SER A 5 1.45 3.21 -5.80
N ILE A 6 2.59 3.27 -6.50
CA ILE A 6 3.52 4.42 -6.43
C ILE A 6 2.84 5.71 -6.91
N ALA A 7 2.07 5.65 -8.01
CA ALA A 7 1.32 6.80 -8.52
C ALA A 7 0.26 7.29 -7.52
N CYS A 8 -0.41 6.37 -6.83
CA CYS A 8 -1.41 6.70 -5.81
C CYS A 8 -0.77 7.42 -4.60
N LEU A 9 0.37 6.94 -4.10
CA LEU A 9 1.10 7.62 -3.01
C LEU A 9 1.49 9.06 -3.42
N ARG A 10 2.05 9.23 -4.61
CA ARG A 10 2.43 10.55 -5.15
C ARG A 10 1.23 11.48 -5.32
N LYS A 11 0.11 10.96 -5.80
CA LYS A 11 -1.11 11.76 -6.03
C LYS A 11 -1.76 12.23 -4.73
N ILE A 12 -1.70 11.41 -3.68
CA ILE A 12 -2.21 11.77 -2.34
C ILE A 12 -1.23 12.66 -1.56
N GLY A 13 0.04 12.71 -1.95
CA GLY A 13 1.06 13.54 -1.30
C GLY A 13 1.70 12.87 -0.08
N VAL A 14 1.77 11.53 -0.06
CA VAL A 14 2.55 10.82 0.96
C VAL A 14 4.02 10.84 0.55
N GLU A 15 4.75 11.85 1.02
CA GLU A 15 6.16 12.08 0.68
C GLU A 15 7.12 11.33 1.60
N THR A 16 6.78 11.21 2.89
CA THR A 16 7.51 10.44 3.91
C THR A 16 6.57 9.45 4.61
N GLY A 17 7.11 8.33 5.06
CA GLY A 17 6.33 7.25 5.68
C GLY A 17 5.73 6.27 4.68
N GLY A 18 4.69 5.55 5.08
CA GLY A 18 4.11 4.50 4.24
C GLY A 18 2.60 4.39 4.32
N SER A 19 2.06 3.68 3.32
CA SER A 19 0.63 3.60 3.07
C SER A 19 0.25 2.22 2.54
N ASN A 20 -1.01 1.82 2.73
CA ASN A 20 -1.57 0.60 2.16
C ASN A 20 -2.55 0.95 1.03
N VAL A 21 -2.32 0.42 -0.17
CA VAL A 21 -3.20 0.59 -1.35
C VAL A 21 -3.88 -0.74 -1.65
N GLN A 22 -5.18 -0.72 -1.92
CA GLN A 22 -5.96 -1.93 -2.21
C GLN A 22 -6.56 -1.89 -3.61
N PHE A 23 -6.47 -3.02 -4.32
CA PHE A 23 -6.94 -3.18 -5.68
C PHE A 23 -7.82 -4.43 -5.78
N PRO A 24 -9.05 -4.35 -6.29
CA PRO A 24 -9.73 -5.51 -6.82
C PRO A 24 -9.28 -5.74 -8.27
N ILE A 25 -9.22 -7.00 -8.66
CA ILE A 25 -8.94 -7.43 -10.02
C ILE A 25 -10.09 -8.31 -10.47
N ASN A 26 -10.70 -7.97 -11.60
CA ASN A 26 -11.70 -8.83 -12.22
C ASN A 26 -11.00 -10.08 -12.80
N PRO A 27 -11.31 -11.30 -12.32
CA PRO A 27 -10.62 -12.51 -12.76
C PRO A 27 -10.90 -12.88 -14.22
N LYS A 28 -11.99 -12.39 -14.82
CA LYS A 28 -12.35 -12.71 -16.21
C LYS A 28 -11.53 -11.96 -17.25
N ASN A 29 -11.04 -10.77 -16.92
CA ASN A 29 -10.39 -9.88 -17.89
C ASN A 29 -9.21 -9.07 -17.33
N GLY A 30 -8.84 -9.28 -16.07
CA GLY A 30 -7.71 -8.59 -15.43
C GLY A 30 -7.96 -7.10 -15.15
N ARG A 31 -9.17 -6.57 -15.36
CA ARG A 31 -9.47 -5.16 -15.07
C ARG A 31 -9.19 -4.88 -13.59
N MET A 32 -8.28 -3.93 -13.34
CA MET A 32 -7.86 -3.50 -12.01
C MET A 32 -8.36 -2.08 -11.76
N VAL A 33 -8.92 -1.84 -10.58
CA VAL A 33 -9.29 -0.48 -10.11
C VAL A 33 -8.68 -0.24 -8.73
N ILE A 34 -8.80 0.97 -8.18
CA ILE A 34 -8.40 1.27 -6.80
C ILE A 34 -9.67 1.22 -5.95
N ILE A 35 -9.64 0.54 -4.79
CA ILE A 35 -10.70 0.64 -3.78
C ILE A 35 -10.39 1.78 -2.82
N GLU A 36 -9.23 1.71 -2.17
CA GLU A 36 -8.84 2.67 -1.15
C GLU A 36 -7.31 2.79 -0.99
N MET A 37 -6.92 3.85 -0.28
CA MET A 37 -5.58 4.12 0.22
C MET A 37 -5.67 4.47 1.71
N ASN A 38 -4.84 3.85 2.55
CA ASN A 38 -4.71 4.18 3.97
C ASN A 38 -3.35 4.85 4.24
N PRO A 39 -3.25 6.19 4.33
CA PRO A 39 -2.00 6.93 4.49
C PRO A 39 -1.43 6.85 5.92
N ARG A 40 -1.25 5.61 6.40
CA ARG A 40 -0.74 5.28 7.73
C ARG A 40 -0.31 3.81 7.76
N VAL A 41 0.39 3.44 8.83
CA VAL A 41 0.55 2.03 9.19
C VAL A 41 -0.81 1.35 9.44
N SER A 42 -0.89 0.08 9.08
CA SER A 42 -2.12 -0.72 9.18
C SER A 42 -1.83 -2.12 9.74
N ARG A 43 -2.89 -2.86 10.11
CA ARG A 43 -2.79 -4.29 10.46
C ARG A 43 -2.12 -5.09 9.35
N SER A 44 -2.41 -4.78 8.09
CA SER A 44 -1.77 -5.39 6.91
C SER A 44 -0.28 -5.06 6.81
N SER A 45 0.15 -3.86 7.21
CA SER A 45 1.57 -3.48 7.28
C SER A 45 2.31 -4.29 8.36
N ALA A 46 1.66 -4.55 9.51
CA ALA A 46 2.21 -5.41 10.55
C ALA A 46 2.39 -6.85 10.06
N LEU A 47 1.39 -7.39 9.34
CA LEU A 47 1.47 -8.71 8.73
C LEU A 47 2.58 -8.79 7.67
N ALA A 48 2.68 -7.79 6.79
CA ALA A 48 3.73 -7.71 5.79
C ALA A 48 5.13 -7.67 6.42
N SER A 49 5.27 -7.01 7.57
CA SER A 49 6.53 -6.97 8.31
C SER A 49 6.95 -8.36 8.79
N LYS A 50 6.00 -9.16 9.29
CA LYS A 50 6.26 -10.55 9.69
C LYS A 50 6.67 -11.42 8.50
N GLY A 51 6.01 -11.23 7.35
CA GLY A 51 6.27 -12.03 6.14
C GLY A 51 7.58 -11.68 5.42
N THR A 52 8.19 -10.53 5.70
CA THR A 52 9.39 -10.04 4.97
C THR A 52 10.61 -9.82 5.86
N ALA A 53 10.48 -10.03 7.18
CA ALA A 53 11.46 -9.63 8.19
C ALA A 53 11.83 -8.12 8.19
N PHE A 54 11.11 -7.30 7.42
CA PHE A 54 11.31 -5.85 7.38
C PHE A 54 10.36 -5.17 8.36
N GLN A 55 10.91 -4.44 9.34
CA GLN A 55 10.12 -3.78 10.37
C GLN A 55 9.44 -2.50 9.86
N LEU A 56 8.40 -2.62 9.02
CA LEU A 56 7.73 -1.48 8.38
C LEU A 56 7.28 -0.43 9.41
N GLN A 57 6.78 -0.81 10.58
CA GLN A 57 6.32 0.16 11.59
C GLN A 57 7.43 1.13 12.03
N LYS A 58 8.68 0.66 12.14
CA LYS A 58 9.82 1.49 12.53
C LYS A 58 10.19 2.53 11.47
N TRP A 59 9.94 2.23 10.20
CA TRP A 59 10.33 3.07 9.06
C TRP A 59 9.19 3.90 8.47
N LEU A 60 7.94 3.50 8.71
CA LEU A 60 6.76 4.12 8.12
C LEU A 60 6.00 5.05 9.09
N GLN A 61 6.40 5.06 10.37
CA GLN A 61 5.99 6.09 11.33
C GLN A 61 6.98 7.25 11.24
N ASN A 62 6.48 8.47 11.12
CA ASN A 62 7.30 9.69 11.18
C ASN A 62 7.96 9.83 12.54
#